data_AF-A0A6N6KGH2-F1
#
_entry.id   AF-A0A6N6KGH2-F1
#
_cell.length_a   1.000
_cell.length_b   1.000
_cell.length_c   1.000
_cell.angle_alpha   90.00
_cell.angle_beta   90.00
_cell.angle_gamma   90.00
#
_symmetry.space_group_name_H-M   'P 1'
#
loop_
_entity.id
_entity.type
_entity.pdbx_description
1 polymer ?
#
loop_
_entity_poly.entity_id
_entity_poly.type
_entity_poly.pdbx_seq_one_letter_code
_entity_poly.pdbx_strand_id
1 'polypeptide(L)'
;MSKPFHIRKRYLFLMALAIILSGGLIFLPEASNTKELSADQLLLELDDNTRFMTVDDVADLIINQDPALLLVDLRSPEEYEQFSMEGAVNIPFEDILNEENDQYLKRVELQKVFYANNDEISEQAWVLLRRVEYQNIFVMKGGLTEWVEMIMKPVKPLEQYSQTDQELYNRRMAARRYFAGGSVEIQPDVFVKKQKPAPVAAKKKVKVIPKKVVEEVEEEEGC
;
A
#
# COMPACT_ATOMS: atom_id res chain seq x y z
N MET A 1 48.23 -52.93 -33.18
CA MET A 1 48.67 -51.80 -34.04
C MET A 1 47.83 -50.57 -33.70
N SER A 2 48.35 -49.65 -32.88
CA SER A 2 47.71 -48.36 -32.60
C SER A 2 48.09 -47.36 -33.68
N LYS A 3 47.11 -46.83 -34.42
CA LYS A 3 47.35 -45.76 -35.39
C LYS A 3 47.71 -44.48 -34.63
N PRO A 4 48.76 -43.73 -35.03
CA PRO A 4 49.09 -42.47 -34.40
C PRO A 4 47.95 -41.48 -34.63
N PHE A 5 47.41 -40.94 -33.53
CA PHE A 5 46.35 -39.94 -33.57
C PHE A 5 46.93 -38.64 -34.15
N HIS A 6 46.40 -38.18 -35.28
CA HIS A 6 46.85 -36.95 -35.94
C HIS A 6 45.78 -35.87 -35.82
N ILE A 7 45.95 -35.00 -34.82
CA ILE A 7 45.08 -33.84 -34.60
C ILE A 7 45.50 -32.74 -35.58
N ARG A 8 44.56 -32.25 -36.39
CA ARG A 8 44.84 -31.09 -37.27
C ARG A 8 45.06 -29.84 -36.42
N LYS A 9 46.01 -28.99 -36.82
CA LYS A 9 46.37 -27.73 -36.11
C LYS A 9 45.16 -26.83 -35.78
N ARG A 10 44.10 -26.86 -36.62
CA ARG A 10 42.84 -26.14 -36.38
C ARG A 10 42.12 -26.62 -35.10
N TYR A 11 42.12 -27.92 -34.82
CA TYR A 11 41.52 -28.46 -33.60
C TYR A 11 42.35 -28.17 -32.35
N LEU A 12 43.69 -28.13 -32.48
CA LEU A 12 44.56 -27.67 -31.38
C LEU A 12 44.28 -26.22 -31.01
N PHE A 13 44.07 -25.34 -32.00
CA PHE A 13 43.69 -23.95 -31.76
C PHE A 13 42.31 -23.82 -31.10
N LEU A 14 41.31 -24.57 -31.57
CA LEU A 14 39.97 -24.59 -30.97
C LEU A 14 39.97 -25.11 -29.53
N MET A 15 40.76 -26.15 -29.24
CA MET A 15 40.93 -26.68 -27.89
C MET A 15 41.59 -25.67 -26.96
N ALA A 16 42.65 -24.99 -27.42
CA ALA A 16 43.31 -23.94 -26.64
C ALA A 16 42.36 -22.77 -26.35
N LEU A 17 41.59 -22.33 -27.35
CA LEU A 17 40.57 -21.28 -27.18
C LEU A 17 39.49 -21.69 -26.18
N ALA A 18 39.00 -22.94 -26.24
CA ALA A 18 38.01 -23.46 -25.31
C ALA A 18 38.54 -23.49 -23.86
N ILE A 19 39.81 -23.88 -23.66
CA ILE A 19 40.46 -23.86 -22.34
C ILE A 19 40.63 -22.43 -21.84
N ILE A 20 41.01 -21.48 -22.69
CA ILE A 20 41.14 -20.06 -22.33
C ILE A 20 39.78 -19.47 -21.93
N LEU A 21 38.72 -19.75 -22.69
CA LEU A 21 37.35 -19.32 -22.36
C LEU A 21 36.86 -19.96 -21.06
N SER A 22 37.14 -21.26 -20.87
CA SER A 22 36.82 -21.97 -19.62
C SER A 22 37.59 -21.42 -18.43
N GLY A 23 38.86 -21.03 -18.60
CA GLY A 23 39.65 -20.36 -17.55
C GLY A 23 39.18 -18.94 -17.29
N GLY A 24 38.73 -18.22 -18.32
CA GLY A 24 38.13 -16.88 -18.20
C GLY A 24 36.83 -16.87 -17.40
N LEU A 25 36.03 -17.94 -17.49
CA LEU A 25 34.83 -18.13 -16.66
C LEU A 25 35.15 -18.28 -15.17
N ILE A 26 36.32 -18.80 -14.79
CA ILE A 26 36.77 -18.90 -13.38
C ILE A 26 37.16 -17.51 -12.84
N PHE A 27 37.61 -16.62 -13.72
CA PHE A 27 37.95 -15.24 -13.39
C PHE A 27 36.78 -14.26 -13.54
N LEU A 28 35.61 -14.75 -13.96
CA LEU A 28 34.40 -13.92 -13.93
C LEU A 28 34.11 -13.60 -12.46
N PRO A 29 34.09 -12.33 -12.04
CA PRO A 29 33.60 -12.00 -10.71
C PRO A 29 32.19 -12.57 -10.61
N GLU A 30 31.90 -13.32 -9.56
CA GLU A 30 30.51 -13.71 -9.25
C GLU A 30 29.67 -12.45 -9.38
N ALA A 31 28.69 -12.46 -10.29
CA ALA A 31 27.74 -11.38 -10.42
C ALA A 31 27.24 -11.07 -9.01
N SER A 32 27.47 -9.85 -8.56
CA SER A 32 27.38 -9.43 -7.16
C SER A 32 26.19 -10.09 -6.49
N ASN A 33 26.44 -11.04 -5.59
CA ASN A 33 25.44 -11.47 -4.63
C ASN A 33 25.19 -10.26 -3.74
N THR A 34 24.20 -9.44 -4.11
CA THR A 34 23.55 -8.54 -3.16
C THR A 34 23.23 -9.40 -1.95
N LYS A 35 23.67 -8.98 -0.76
CA LYS A 35 23.30 -9.68 0.47
C LYS A 35 21.78 -9.62 0.55
N GLU A 36 21.15 -10.74 0.25
CA GLU A 36 19.72 -10.90 0.37
C GLU A 36 19.42 -11.73 1.60
N LEU A 37 18.35 -11.35 2.31
CA LEU A 37 17.82 -12.15 3.38
C LEU A 37 17.38 -13.51 2.82
N SER A 38 17.69 -14.60 3.52
CA SER A 38 17.27 -15.93 3.07
C SER A 38 15.75 -16.04 3.05
N ALA A 39 15.20 -16.81 2.11
CA ALA A 39 13.75 -16.99 1.99
C ALA A 39 13.12 -17.51 3.28
N ASP A 40 13.77 -18.44 3.97
CA ASP A 40 13.29 -19.01 5.24
C ASP A 40 13.22 -17.95 6.35
N GLN A 41 14.22 -17.07 6.44
CA GLN A 41 14.21 -15.96 7.41
C GLN A 41 13.13 -14.94 7.07
N LEU A 42 12.97 -14.58 5.79
CA LEU A 42 11.93 -13.65 5.36
C LEU A 42 10.52 -14.19 5.66
N LEU A 43 10.30 -15.49 5.45
CA LEU A 43 9.03 -16.15 5.77
C LEU A 43 8.75 -16.14 7.28
N LEU A 44 9.77 -16.33 8.12
CA LEU A 44 9.63 -16.20 9.57
C LEU A 44 9.27 -14.77 9.99
N GLU A 45 9.91 -13.76 9.41
CA GLU A 45 9.58 -12.35 9.68
C GLU A 45 8.19 -11.96 9.14
N LEU A 46 7.72 -12.59 8.06
CA LEU A 46 6.39 -12.34 7.48
C LEU A 46 5.23 -12.87 8.33
N ASP A 47 5.45 -13.92 9.12
CA ASP A 47 4.45 -14.42 10.07
C ASP A 47 4.32 -13.46 11.28
N ASP A 48 5.35 -12.65 11.54
CA ASP A 48 5.35 -11.69 12.63
C ASP A 48 4.59 -10.40 12.27
N ASN A 49 3.62 -10.05 13.11
CA ASN A 49 2.83 -8.82 12.99
C ASN A 49 3.54 -7.56 13.51
N THR A 50 4.75 -7.68 14.09
CA THR A 50 5.54 -6.53 14.57
C THR A 50 5.93 -5.54 13.46
N ARG A 51 5.83 -5.94 12.19
CA ARG A 51 6.02 -5.05 11.04
C ARG A 51 4.93 -3.99 10.87
N PHE A 52 3.77 -4.17 11.51
CA PHE A 52 2.66 -3.23 11.39
C PHE A 52 2.70 -2.17 12.50
N MET A 53 2.42 -0.92 12.11
CA MET A 53 2.05 0.15 13.03
C MET A 53 0.60 0.52 12.80
N THR A 54 -0.15 0.73 13.88
CA THR A 54 -1.54 1.18 13.76
C THR A 54 -1.59 2.65 13.38
N VAL A 55 -2.73 3.10 12.83
CA VAL A 55 -2.95 4.52 12.52
C VAL A 55 -2.92 5.40 13.78
N ASP A 56 -3.26 4.85 14.95
CA ASP A 56 -3.13 5.55 16.23
C ASP A 56 -1.65 5.75 16.60
N ASP A 57 -0.80 4.72 16.45
CA ASP A 57 0.64 4.84 16.73
C ASP A 57 1.31 5.85 15.80
N VAL A 58 0.97 5.81 14.51
CA VAL A 58 1.49 6.76 13.52
C VAL A 58 1.01 8.19 13.82
N ALA A 59 -0.25 8.36 14.21
CA ALA A 59 -0.77 9.66 14.63
C ALA A 59 0.00 10.22 15.82
N ASP A 60 0.28 9.39 16.84
CA ASP A 60 1.06 9.79 18.01
C ASP A 60 2.48 10.21 17.63
N LEU A 61 3.16 9.49 16.73
CA LEU A 61 4.49 9.89 16.25
C LEU A 61 4.48 11.25 15.53
N ILE A 62 3.48 11.49 14.68
CA ILE A 62 3.37 12.76 13.95
C ILE A 62 3.05 13.92 14.91
N ILE A 63 2.11 13.74 15.84
CA ILE A 63 1.73 14.76 16.82
C ILE A 63 2.90 15.12 17.73
N ASN A 64 3.70 14.12 18.12
CA ASN A 64 4.89 14.33 18.94
C ASN A 64 6.10 14.84 18.15
N GLN A 65 5.98 15.02 16.82
CA GLN A 65 7.04 15.47 15.93
C GLN A 65 8.30 14.61 16.07
N ASP A 66 8.12 13.29 16.10
CA ASP A 66 9.23 12.35 16.29
C ASP A 66 10.26 12.52 15.14
N PRO A 67 11.51 12.91 15.45
CA PRO A 67 12.53 13.15 14.42
C PRO A 67 13.03 11.87 13.75
N ALA A 68 12.74 10.70 14.32
CA ALA A 68 13.07 9.40 13.73
C ALA A 68 12.02 8.93 12.72
N LEU A 69 10.81 9.49 12.72
CA LEU A 69 9.77 9.10 11.78
C LEU A 69 10.10 9.58 10.35
N LEU A 70 10.11 8.64 9.40
CA LEU A 70 10.04 8.92 7.97
C LEU A 70 8.78 8.27 7.41
N LEU A 71 7.77 9.10 7.12
CA LEU A 71 6.51 8.65 6.56
C LEU A 71 6.63 8.63 5.03
N VAL A 72 6.35 7.49 4.40
CA VAL A 72 6.59 7.28 2.96
C VAL A 72 5.28 6.89 2.26
N ASP A 73 4.81 7.75 1.38
CA ASP A 73 3.64 7.52 0.53
C ASP A 73 4.04 6.78 -0.74
N LEU A 74 3.55 5.54 -0.89
CA LEU A 74 3.86 4.66 -2.01
C LEU A 74 2.98 4.85 -3.25
N ARG A 75 2.03 5.78 -3.18
CA ARG A 75 1.10 6.04 -4.29
C ARG A 75 1.75 6.87 -5.40
N SER A 76 1.02 7.04 -6.49
CA SER A 76 1.43 7.90 -7.58
C SER A 76 1.65 9.35 -7.12
N PRO A 77 2.54 10.11 -7.77
CA PRO A 77 2.74 11.53 -7.48
C PRO A 77 1.42 12.32 -7.54
N GLU A 78 0.53 11.99 -8.48
CA GLU A 78 -0.77 12.65 -8.62
C GLU A 78 -1.68 12.41 -7.42
N GLU A 79 -1.70 11.20 -6.86
CA GLU A 79 -2.46 10.89 -5.64
C GLU A 79 -1.87 11.57 -4.41
N TYR A 80 -0.54 11.64 -4.32
CA TYR A 80 0.17 12.32 -3.25
C TYR A 80 -0.10 13.83 -3.24
N GLU A 81 -0.09 14.47 -4.41
CA GLU A 81 -0.40 15.90 -4.57
C GLU A 81 -1.86 16.23 -4.24
N GLN A 82 -2.80 15.32 -4.52
CA GLN A 82 -4.21 15.51 -4.18
C GLN A 82 -4.45 15.54 -2.67
N PHE A 83 -3.81 14.61 -1.96
CA PHE A 83 -3.83 14.55 -0.51
C PHE A 83 -2.73 13.60 -0.05
N SER A 84 -1.91 14.04 0.89
CA SER A 84 -0.90 13.24 1.57
C SER A 84 -0.86 13.60 3.06
N MET A 85 -0.32 12.70 3.87
CA MET A 85 -0.13 12.99 5.30
C MET A 85 0.97 14.03 5.49
N GLU A 86 0.80 14.89 6.50
CA GLU A 86 1.77 15.94 6.80
C GLU A 86 3.16 15.36 7.07
N GLY A 87 4.18 15.92 6.42
CA GLY A 87 5.57 15.46 6.56
C GLY A 87 5.91 14.17 5.81
N ALA A 88 4.96 13.57 5.07
CA ALA A 88 5.26 12.43 4.22
C ALA A 88 6.18 12.81 3.06
N VAL A 89 6.95 11.83 2.57
CA VAL A 89 7.67 11.90 1.30
C VAL A 89 7.02 10.94 0.31
N ASN A 90 6.92 11.34 -0.95
CA ASN A 90 6.42 10.44 -1.99
C ASN A 90 7.56 9.63 -2.59
N ILE A 91 7.46 8.30 -2.49
CA ILE A 91 8.33 7.35 -3.18
C ILE A 91 7.38 6.31 -3.77
N PRO A 92 6.94 6.46 -5.03
CA PRO A 92 6.03 5.52 -5.65
C PRO A 92 6.54 4.08 -5.54
N PHE A 93 5.62 3.12 -5.37
CA PHE A 93 5.99 1.70 -5.20
C PHE A 93 6.93 1.18 -6.30
N GLU A 94 6.73 1.62 -7.54
CA GLU A 94 7.57 1.24 -8.68
C GLU A 94 9.03 1.72 -8.56
N ASP A 95 9.26 2.79 -7.82
CA ASP A 95 10.56 3.42 -7.61
C ASP A 95 11.21 3.02 -6.27
N ILE A 96 10.57 2.17 -5.48
CA ILE A 96 10.99 1.89 -4.09
C ILE A 96 12.40 1.28 -3.98
N LEU A 97 12.87 0.61 -5.04
CA LEU A 97 14.20 0.01 -5.14
C LEU A 97 15.20 0.85 -5.95
N ASN A 98 14.82 2.06 -6.39
CA ASN A 98 15.74 2.95 -7.09
C ASN A 98 16.85 3.41 -6.13
N GLU A 99 18.11 3.35 -6.58
CA GLU A 99 19.27 3.69 -5.75
C GLU A 99 19.23 5.12 -5.19
N GLU A 100 18.54 6.04 -5.86
CA GLU A 100 18.37 7.42 -5.39
C GLU A 100 17.58 7.51 -4.07
N ASN A 101 16.75 6.52 -3.78
CA ASN A 101 15.95 6.45 -2.55
C ASN A 101 16.75 5.88 -1.37
N ASP A 102 17.91 5.26 -1.62
CA ASP A 102 18.77 4.67 -0.60
C ASP A 102 19.23 5.69 0.44
N GLN A 103 19.45 6.94 0.03
CA GLN A 103 19.87 8.02 0.93
C GLN A 103 18.86 8.26 2.06
N TYR A 104 17.59 7.90 1.85
CA TYR A 104 16.52 8.00 2.84
C TYR A 104 16.25 6.65 3.49
N LEU A 105 16.10 5.61 2.67
CA LEU A 105 15.58 4.31 3.10
C LEU A 105 16.62 3.44 3.82
N LYS A 106 17.92 3.56 3.51
CA LYS A 106 19.01 2.81 4.19
C LYS A 106 19.42 3.41 5.53
N ARG A 107 18.87 4.56 5.92
CA ARG A 107 19.15 5.18 7.22
C ARG A 107 18.53 4.33 8.33
N VAL A 108 19.39 3.66 9.09
CA VAL A 108 18.99 2.74 10.16
C VAL A 108 18.42 3.48 11.37
N GLU A 109 18.80 4.74 11.56
CA GLU A 109 18.30 5.59 12.63
C GLU A 109 16.85 6.07 12.41
N LEU A 110 16.35 5.98 11.17
CA LEU A 110 14.98 6.36 10.84
C LEU A 110 14.04 5.16 10.92
N GLN A 111 12.84 5.38 11.41
CA GLN A 111 11.70 4.48 11.32
C GLN A 111 10.91 4.84 10.07
N LYS A 112 11.01 4.00 9.02
CA LYS A 112 10.30 4.21 7.77
C LYS A 112 8.92 3.58 7.90
N VAL A 113 7.87 4.38 7.82
CA VAL A 113 6.49 3.90 7.84
C VAL A 113 5.91 4.06 6.44
N PHE A 114 5.67 2.94 5.77
CA PHE A 114 5.10 2.91 4.42
C PHE A 114 3.58 2.92 4.48
N TYR A 115 2.97 3.70 3.60
CA TYR A 115 1.53 3.68 3.43
C TYR A 115 1.09 3.88 1.97
N ALA A 116 -0.11 3.42 1.67
CA ALA A 116 -0.85 3.74 0.46
C ALA A 116 -2.35 3.93 0.83
N ASN A 117 -3.26 3.78 -0.14
CA ASN A 117 -4.70 3.86 0.14
C ASN A 117 -5.15 2.75 1.11
N ASN A 118 -4.57 1.55 0.97
CA ASN A 118 -4.64 0.41 1.90
C ASN A 118 -3.20 -0.07 2.22
N ASP A 119 -3.07 -1.17 2.96
CA ASP A 119 -1.78 -1.73 3.37
C ASP A 119 -1.19 -2.76 2.39
N GLU A 120 -1.94 -3.28 1.42
CA GLU A 120 -1.50 -4.33 0.48
C GLU A 120 -0.19 -4.01 -0.26
N ILE A 121 -0.08 -2.80 -0.83
CA ILE A 121 1.13 -2.36 -1.56
C ILE A 121 2.27 -2.07 -0.56
N SER A 122 1.93 -1.59 0.63
CA SER A 122 2.90 -1.29 1.68
C SER A 122 3.53 -2.56 2.24
N GLU A 123 2.76 -3.64 2.37
CA GLU A 123 3.27 -4.97 2.71
C GLU A 123 4.19 -5.52 1.62
N GLN A 124 3.83 -5.36 0.35
CA GLN A 124 4.71 -5.75 -0.76
C GLN A 124 6.03 -4.97 -0.72
N ALA A 125 5.98 -3.66 -0.47
CA ALA A 125 7.18 -2.83 -0.33
C ALA A 125 8.05 -3.31 0.83
N TRP A 126 7.44 -3.61 1.97
CA TRP A 126 8.13 -4.16 3.13
C TRP A 126 8.86 -5.47 2.79
N VAL A 127 8.21 -6.39 2.08
CA VAL A 127 8.83 -7.66 1.63
C VAL A 127 10.04 -7.40 0.74
N LEU A 128 9.89 -6.54 -0.27
CA LEU A 128 10.97 -6.21 -1.21
C LEU A 128 12.17 -5.62 -0.48
N LEU A 129 11.92 -4.64 0.40
CA LEU A 129 12.96 -3.95 1.14
C LEU A 129 13.61 -4.82 2.22
N ARG A 130 12.84 -5.68 2.91
CA ARG A 130 13.43 -6.67 3.84
C ARG A 130 14.32 -7.67 3.13
N ARG A 131 13.94 -8.11 1.94
CA ARG A 131 14.76 -9.03 1.14
C ARG A 131 16.14 -8.43 0.82
N VAL A 132 16.23 -7.13 0.57
CA VAL A 132 17.50 -6.40 0.40
C VAL A 132 18.06 -5.82 1.71
N GLU A 133 17.67 -6.40 2.85
CA GLU A 133 18.19 -6.16 4.20
C GLU A 133 17.89 -4.78 4.83
N TYR A 134 16.89 -4.03 4.36
CA TYR A 134 16.55 -2.73 4.96
C TYR A 134 15.91 -2.94 6.33
N GLN A 135 16.28 -2.14 7.31
CA GLN A 135 15.86 -2.30 8.71
C GLN A 135 14.96 -1.14 9.15
N ASN A 136 14.28 -1.28 10.28
CA ASN A 136 13.40 -0.25 10.86
C ASN A 136 12.39 0.27 9.82
N ILE A 137 11.75 -0.68 9.14
CA ILE A 137 10.71 -0.47 8.16
C ILE A 137 9.41 -1.07 8.67
N PHE A 138 8.32 -0.32 8.52
CA PHE A 138 7.00 -0.66 9.05
C PHE A 138 5.93 -0.36 8.01
N VAL A 139 4.79 -1.04 8.13
CA VAL A 139 3.60 -0.82 7.33
C VAL A 139 2.55 -0.12 8.18
N MET A 140 2.01 1.00 7.71
CA MET A 140 0.83 1.60 8.33
C MET A 140 -0.40 0.75 8.02
N LYS A 141 -0.88 0.03 9.04
CA LYS A 141 -2.00 -0.90 8.92
C LYS A 141 -3.27 -0.19 8.43
N GLY A 142 -3.93 -0.79 7.45
CA GLY A 142 -5.14 -0.27 6.80
C GLY A 142 -4.95 0.99 5.95
N GLY A 143 -3.74 1.55 5.86
CA GLY A 143 -3.40 2.69 5.02
C GLY A 143 -4.24 3.95 5.29
N LEU A 144 -4.40 4.79 4.27
CA LEU A 144 -5.20 6.02 4.37
C LEU A 144 -6.69 5.75 4.62
N THR A 145 -7.19 4.59 4.20
CA THR A 145 -8.59 4.22 4.44
C THR A 145 -8.86 4.13 5.93
N GLU A 146 -8.09 3.32 6.66
CA GLU A 146 -8.23 3.19 8.11
C GLU A 146 -7.87 4.49 8.84
N TRP A 147 -6.90 5.26 8.34
CA TRP A 147 -6.59 6.58 8.87
C TRP A 147 -7.81 7.51 8.85
N VAL A 148 -8.52 7.58 7.72
CA VAL A 148 -9.72 8.42 7.60
C VAL A 148 -10.83 7.92 8.53
N GLU A 149 -11.04 6.62 8.61
CA GLU A 149 -12.10 6.02 9.44
C GLU A 149 -11.84 6.21 10.93
N MET A 150 -10.61 5.98 11.38
CA MET A 150 -10.27 5.96 12.81
C MET A 150 -9.83 7.33 13.34
N ILE A 151 -9.02 8.07 12.59
CA ILE A 151 -8.44 9.35 13.04
C ILE A 151 -9.29 10.53 12.57
N MET A 152 -9.71 10.56 11.31
CA MET A 152 -10.43 11.73 10.78
C MET A 152 -11.94 11.70 11.07
N LYS A 153 -12.52 10.50 11.24
CA LYS A 153 -13.96 10.28 11.50
C LYS A 153 -14.22 9.26 12.63
N PRO A 154 -13.58 9.41 13.81
CA PRO A 154 -13.75 8.47 14.91
C PRO A 154 -15.23 8.34 15.31
N VAL A 155 -15.69 7.10 15.42
CA VAL A 155 -17.05 6.78 15.85
C VAL A 155 -17.13 6.82 17.37
N LYS A 156 -18.12 7.55 17.90
CA LYS A 156 -18.36 7.62 19.34
C LYS A 156 -18.83 6.27 19.86
N PRO A 157 -18.19 5.68 20.88
CA PRO A 157 -18.67 4.45 21.50
C PRO A 157 -20.00 4.70 22.22
N LEU A 158 -20.87 3.68 22.27
CA LEU A 158 -22.07 3.70 23.11
C LEU A 158 -21.71 3.90 24.60
N GLU A 159 -22.63 4.38 25.41
CA GLU A 159 -22.36 4.66 26.83
C GLU A 159 -22.02 3.39 27.66
N GLN A 160 -22.38 2.22 27.15
CA GLN A 160 -22.14 0.92 27.76
C GLN A 160 -20.72 0.35 27.54
N TYR A 161 -19.88 1.01 26.74
CA TYR A 161 -18.50 0.56 26.49
C TYR A 161 -17.55 0.88 27.65
N SER A 162 -16.38 0.24 27.65
CA SER A 162 -15.39 0.34 28.72
C SER A 162 -14.76 1.74 28.82
N GLN A 163 -14.16 2.06 29.96
CA GLN A 163 -13.39 3.31 30.12
C GLN A 163 -12.27 3.42 29.06
N THR A 164 -11.62 2.31 28.75
CA THR A 164 -10.58 2.23 27.70
C THR A 164 -11.09 2.65 26.33
N ASP A 165 -12.31 2.25 25.95
CA ASP A 165 -12.91 2.62 24.66
C ASP A 165 -13.21 4.12 24.59
N GLN A 166 -13.65 4.69 25.72
CA GLN A 166 -13.90 6.13 25.83
C GLN A 166 -12.60 6.93 25.76
N GLU A 167 -11.54 6.46 26.40
CA GLU A 167 -10.20 7.06 26.34
C GLU A 167 -9.62 7.01 24.93
N LEU A 168 -9.72 5.87 24.25
CA LEU A 168 -9.30 5.72 22.85
C LEU A 168 -10.04 6.70 21.93
N TYR A 169 -11.36 6.78 22.08
CA TYR A 169 -12.18 7.75 21.34
C TYR A 169 -11.74 9.19 21.60
N ASN A 170 -11.51 9.56 22.86
CA ASN A 170 -11.05 10.90 23.24
C ASN A 170 -9.67 11.22 22.65
N ARG A 171 -8.75 10.24 22.63
CA ARG A 171 -7.43 10.36 21.99
C ARG A 171 -7.56 10.62 20.48
N ARG A 172 -8.35 9.81 19.79
CA ARG A 172 -8.62 9.99 18.34
C ARG A 172 -9.29 11.33 18.04
N MET A 173 -10.21 11.78 18.88
CA MET A 173 -10.82 13.11 18.75
C MET A 173 -9.82 14.25 18.98
N ALA A 174 -8.81 14.07 19.83
CA ALA A 174 -7.72 15.02 19.98
C ALA A 174 -6.82 15.04 18.72
N ALA A 175 -6.42 13.86 18.23
CA ALA A 175 -5.66 13.70 17.00
C ALA A 175 -6.38 14.31 15.79
N ARG A 176 -7.69 14.05 15.65
CA ARG A 176 -8.54 14.68 14.62
C ARG A 176 -8.44 16.20 14.64
N ARG A 177 -8.50 16.82 15.82
CA ARG A 177 -8.43 18.29 15.96
C ARG A 177 -7.06 18.82 15.53
N TYR A 178 -6.00 18.08 15.82
CA TYR A 178 -4.64 18.39 15.35
C TYR A 178 -4.60 18.38 13.81
N PHE A 179 -4.96 17.26 13.17
CA PHE A 179 -4.84 17.10 11.72
C PHE A 179 -5.87 17.89 10.89
N ALA A 180 -7.06 18.16 11.44
CA ALA A 180 -8.08 18.98 10.77
C ALA A 180 -7.86 20.49 10.93
N GLY A 181 -6.73 20.93 11.49
CA GLY A 181 -6.39 22.35 11.62
C GLY A 181 -7.23 23.11 12.65
N GLY A 182 -7.62 22.46 13.75
CA GLY A 182 -8.32 23.10 14.88
C GLY A 182 -9.79 23.49 14.64
N SER A 183 -10.29 23.50 13.40
CA SER A 183 -11.66 23.94 13.10
C SER A 183 -12.20 23.45 11.75
N VAL A 184 -12.29 22.14 11.49
CA VAL A 184 -13.06 21.66 10.32
C VAL A 184 -13.83 20.36 10.60
N GLU A 185 -15.14 20.42 10.36
CA GLU A 185 -16.00 19.25 10.15
C GLU A 185 -15.78 18.77 8.71
N ILE A 186 -15.05 17.68 8.51
CA ILE A 186 -14.70 17.18 7.18
C ILE A 186 -15.91 16.41 6.62
N GLN A 187 -16.53 16.95 5.57
CA GLN A 187 -17.57 16.25 4.82
C GLN A 187 -16.98 15.11 3.99
N PRO A 188 -17.63 13.93 3.95
CA PRO A 188 -17.04 12.68 3.47
C PRO A 188 -16.84 12.55 1.95
N ASP A 189 -17.27 13.51 1.13
CA ASP A 189 -17.45 13.30 -0.31
C ASP A 189 -16.19 13.43 -1.19
N VAL A 190 -15.02 13.73 -0.62
CA VAL A 190 -13.79 13.95 -1.43
C VAL A 190 -13.19 12.64 -1.97
N PHE A 191 -13.52 11.48 -1.37
CA PHE A 191 -12.89 10.19 -1.73
C PHE A 191 -13.67 9.32 -2.73
N VAL A 192 -14.80 9.79 -3.29
CA VAL A 192 -15.51 9.04 -4.34
C VAL A 192 -15.10 9.55 -5.72
N LYS A 193 -14.23 8.78 -6.38
CA LYS A 193 -13.86 8.92 -7.80
C LYS A 193 -15.14 9.00 -8.66
N LYS A 194 -15.54 10.21 -9.08
CA LYS A 194 -16.64 10.39 -10.06
C LYS A 194 -16.16 9.95 -11.44
N GLN A 195 -16.33 8.67 -11.77
CA GLN A 195 -16.42 8.26 -13.16
C GLN A 195 -17.71 8.85 -13.76
N LYS A 196 -17.58 9.71 -14.76
CA LYS A 196 -18.71 10.19 -15.56
C LYS A 196 -19.23 9.04 -16.44
N PRO A 197 -20.52 8.67 -16.38
CA PRO A 197 -21.12 7.90 -17.46
C PRO A 197 -21.39 8.83 -18.66
N ALA A 198 -21.08 8.34 -19.86
CA ALA A 198 -21.39 8.98 -21.14
C ALA A 198 -22.92 9.24 -21.31
N PRO A 199 -23.33 10.25 -22.11
CA PRO A 199 -24.74 10.63 -22.22
C PRO A 199 -25.51 9.59 -23.05
N VAL A 200 -26.44 8.87 -22.43
CA VAL A 200 -27.41 8.04 -23.14
C VAL A 200 -28.64 8.88 -23.48
N ALA A 201 -28.95 8.93 -24.76
CA ALA A 201 -30.00 9.70 -25.39
C ALA A 201 -31.42 9.44 -24.81
N ALA A 202 -32.19 10.52 -24.75
CA ALA A 202 -33.57 10.57 -24.27
C ALA A 202 -34.52 9.63 -25.03
N LYS A 203 -35.37 8.90 -24.30
CA LYS A 203 -36.59 8.26 -24.84
C LYS A 203 -37.84 8.96 -24.27
N LYS A 204 -38.73 9.34 -25.19
CA LYS A 204 -39.96 10.13 -25.00
C LYS A 204 -40.98 9.40 -24.11
N LYS A 205 -41.65 10.16 -23.23
CA LYS A 205 -42.80 9.71 -22.41
C LYS A 205 -44.05 9.55 -23.28
N VAL A 206 -44.67 8.37 -23.26
CA VAL A 206 -46.02 8.14 -23.80
C VAL A 206 -47.04 8.34 -22.68
N LYS A 207 -48.07 9.13 -22.98
CA LYS A 207 -49.17 9.54 -22.09
C LYS A 207 -50.27 8.48 -22.16
N VAL A 208 -50.75 7.97 -21.02
CA VAL A 208 -51.97 7.15 -20.96
C VAL A 208 -52.99 7.84 -20.05
N ILE A 209 -54.21 7.92 -20.57
CA ILE A 209 -55.37 8.69 -20.10
C ILE A 209 -56.11 7.89 -19.01
N PRO A 210 -56.66 8.51 -17.95
CA PRO A 210 -57.35 7.80 -16.87
C PRO A 210 -58.78 7.38 -17.24
N LYS A 211 -59.22 6.19 -16.80
CA LYS A 211 -60.60 5.72 -16.94
C LYS A 211 -61.34 5.81 -15.59
N LYS A 212 -62.58 6.29 -15.69
CA LYS A 212 -63.51 6.78 -14.67
C LYS A 212 -64.15 5.65 -13.83
N VAL A 213 -64.39 5.98 -12.56
CA VAL A 213 -65.16 5.26 -11.53
C VAL A 213 -66.63 5.09 -11.93
N VAL A 214 -67.24 3.94 -11.61
CA VAL A 214 -68.70 3.74 -11.60
C VAL A 214 -69.10 3.06 -10.28
N GLU A 215 -70.22 3.55 -9.75
CA GLU A 215 -70.90 3.35 -8.47
C GLU A 215 -71.17 1.91 -7.99
N GLU A 216 -71.31 1.86 -6.66
CA GLU A 216 -71.81 0.81 -5.79
C GLU A 216 -73.36 0.87 -5.73
N VAL A 217 -74.05 -0.28 -5.76
CA VAL A 217 -75.40 -0.45 -5.22
C VAL A 217 -75.51 -1.85 -4.60
N GLU A 218 -75.99 -1.86 -3.36
CA GLU A 218 -76.48 -2.94 -2.49
C GLU A 218 -77.47 -3.91 -3.21
N GLU A 219 -77.88 -5.08 -2.72
CA GLU A 219 -78.29 -5.52 -1.39
C GLU A 219 -78.65 -7.04 -1.46
N GLU A 220 -78.62 -7.71 -0.30
CA GLU A 220 -79.51 -8.81 0.16
C GLU A 220 -79.37 -10.29 -0.25
N GLU A 221 -79.18 -11.07 0.82
CA GLU A 221 -79.87 -12.31 1.24
C GLU A 221 -79.57 -13.67 0.59
N GLY A 222 -79.29 -14.63 1.49
CA GLY A 222 -80.01 -15.91 1.47
C GLY A 222 -79.16 -17.19 1.42
N CYS A 223 -78.96 -17.76 2.62
CA CYS A 223 -78.63 -19.17 2.94
C CYS A 223 -77.25 -19.73 2.56
#